data_AF-A0A9N8ZGI7-F1
#
_entry.id   AF-A0A9N8ZGI7-F1
#
_cell.length_a   1.000
_cell.length_b   1.000
_cell.length_c   1.000
_cell.angle_alpha   90.00
_cell.angle_beta   90.00
_cell.angle_gamma   90.00
#
_symmetry.space_group_name_H-M   'P 1'
#
loop_
_entity.id
_entity.type
_entity.pdbx_description
1 polymer ?
#
loop_
_entity_poly.entity_id
_entity_poly.type
_entity_poly.pdbx_seq_one_letter_code
_entity_poly.pdbx_strand_id
1 'polypeptide(L)'
;MNNVQINELTNIAFPNSPYNFPKLKQDIIRLKVQELAPQVRNESTKLVQLITEAKKKSGNFSSIVDLILETKKQIALNSETSQRNKLIGKIEAYQSILASHIVDEELQTLFDKQTEVLKLEKHLESLQQNICSYQV
;
A
#
# COMPACT_ATOMS: atom_id res chain seq x y z
N MET A 1 -14.57 13.51 -25.65
CA MET A 1 -13.19 13.87 -26.04
C MET A 1 -13.04 13.63 -27.53
N ASN A 2 -12.69 14.66 -28.31
CA ASN A 2 -12.54 14.53 -29.76
C ASN A 2 -11.25 13.78 -30.10
N ASN A 3 -11.36 12.74 -30.92
CA ASN A 3 -10.26 11.87 -31.37
C ASN A 3 -9.06 12.64 -32.01
N VAL A 4 -9.30 13.87 -32.48
CA VAL A 4 -8.30 14.69 -33.19
C VAL A 4 -7.09 15.02 -32.31
N GLN A 5 -7.30 15.42 -31.05
CA GLN A 5 -6.22 15.82 -30.15
C GLN A 5 -5.31 14.64 -29.74
N ILE A 6 -5.87 13.43 -29.66
CA ILE A 6 -5.09 12.22 -29.36
C ILE A 6 -4.28 11.78 -30.58
N ASN A 7 -4.83 11.95 -31.79
CA ASN A 7 -4.09 11.67 -33.02
C ASN A 7 -2.87 12.58 -33.19
N GLU A 8 -2.98 13.87 -32.84
CA GLU A 8 -1.83 14.79 -32.85
C GLU A 8 -0.70 14.32 -31.92
N LEU A 9 -1.04 13.95 -30.68
CA LEU A 9 -0.06 13.41 -29.73
C LEU A 9 0.55 12.08 -30.20
N THR A 10 -0.26 11.22 -30.83
CA THR A 10 0.21 9.93 -31.34
C THR A 10 1.17 10.10 -32.51
N ASN A 11 0.87 11.02 -33.43
CA ASN A 11 1.73 11.32 -34.57
C ASN A 11 3.09 11.88 -34.13
N ILE A 12 3.15 12.62 -33.01
CA ILE A 12 4.40 13.09 -32.40
C ILE A 12 5.16 11.93 -31.74
N ALA A 13 4.48 11.12 -30.92
CA ALA A 13 5.12 10.06 -30.14
C ALA A 13 5.53 8.82 -30.96
N PHE A 14 4.78 8.52 -32.04
CA PHE A 14 4.95 7.34 -32.88
C PHE A 14 4.80 7.70 -34.37
N PRO A 15 5.73 8.46 -34.95
CA PRO A 15 5.66 8.82 -36.36
C PRO A 15 5.64 7.55 -37.23
N ASN A 16 4.70 7.49 -38.16
CA ASN A 16 4.48 6.38 -39.12
C ASN A 16 3.85 5.09 -38.55
N SER A 17 3.30 5.11 -37.33
CA SER A 17 2.50 3.99 -36.82
C SER A 17 1.02 4.38 -36.76
N PRO A 18 0.08 3.49 -37.17
CA PRO A 18 -1.33 3.71 -36.87
C PRO A 18 -1.53 3.75 -35.35
N TYR A 19 -2.43 4.64 -34.92
CA TYR A 19 -2.79 4.77 -33.51
C TYR A 19 -3.37 3.45 -32.99
N ASN A 20 -2.74 2.91 -31.93
CA ASN A 20 -3.18 1.71 -31.25
C ASN A 20 -3.46 2.04 -29.78
N PHE A 21 -4.70 2.44 -29.48
CA PHE A 21 -5.10 2.79 -28.13
C PHE A 21 -4.95 1.64 -27.11
N PRO A 22 -5.32 0.37 -27.44
CA PRO A 22 -5.04 -0.76 -26.56
C PRO A 22 -3.56 -0.87 -26.19
N LYS A 23 -2.65 -0.71 -27.16
CA LYS A 23 -1.21 -0.76 -26.92
C LYS A 23 -0.73 0.38 -26.03
N LEU A 24 -1.19 1.61 -26.29
CA LEU A 24 -0.90 2.77 -25.45
C LEU A 24 -1.36 2.55 -24.01
N LYS A 25 -2.57 2.01 -23.81
CA LYS A 25 -3.11 1.69 -22.49
C LYS A 25 -2.23 0.67 -21.75
N GLN A 26 -1.81 -0.39 -22.43
CA GLN A 26 -0.90 -1.40 -21.86
C GLN A 26 0.46 -0.79 -21.48
N ASP A 27 1.04 0.03 -22.35
CA ASP A 27 2.35 0.64 -22.10
C ASP A 27 2.28 1.63 -20.92
N ILE A 28 1.19 2.40 -20.78
CA ILE A 28 0.94 3.26 -19.61
C ILE A 28 0.86 2.42 -18.33
N ILE A 29 0.11 1.32 -18.32
CA ILE A 29 -0.01 0.47 -17.13
C ILE A 29 1.36 -0.13 -16.77
N ARG A 30 2.10 -0.64 -17.77
CA ARG A 30 3.45 -1.19 -17.58
C ARG A 30 4.39 -0.16 -16.96
N LEU A 31 4.42 1.06 -17.49
CA LEU A 31 5.26 2.14 -16.96
C LEU A 31 4.89 2.48 -15.51
N LYS A 32 3.58 2.59 -15.20
CA LYS A 32 3.11 2.83 -13.83
C LYS A 32 3.53 1.72 -12.86
N VAL A 33 3.45 0.45 -13.28
CA VAL A 33 3.91 -0.68 -12.46
C VAL A 33 5.42 -0.63 -12.23
N GLN A 34 6.19 -0.33 -13.27
CA GLN A 34 7.66 -0.21 -13.17
C GLN A 34 8.10 0.93 -12.25
N GLU A 35 7.34 2.02 -12.20
CA GLU A 35 7.59 3.15 -11.31
C GLU A 35 7.14 2.86 -9.87
N LEU A 36 5.97 2.26 -9.69
CA LEU A 36 5.36 2.04 -8.37
C LEU A 36 6.00 0.86 -7.61
N ALA A 37 6.37 -0.22 -8.29
CA ALA A 37 6.88 -1.43 -7.62
C ALA A 37 8.16 -1.17 -6.78
N PRO A 38 9.17 -0.42 -7.26
CA PRO A 38 10.31 -0.02 -6.44
C PRO A 38 9.91 0.82 -5.22
N GLN A 39 8.92 1.72 -5.37
CA GLN A 39 8.43 2.54 -4.25
C GLN A 39 7.80 1.67 -3.17
N VAL A 40 6.93 0.73 -3.55
CA VAL A 40 6.31 -0.24 -2.62
C VAL A 40 7.41 -1.00 -1.88
N ARG A 41 8.40 -1.55 -2.60
CA ARG A 41 9.51 -2.29 -1.99
C ARG A 41 10.31 -1.45 -0.98
N ASN A 42 10.59 -0.19 -1.31
CA ASN A 42 11.33 0.71 -0.44
C ASN A 42 10.53 1.02 0.83
N GLU A 43 9.25 1.35 0.72
CA GLU A 43 8.40 1.64 1.88
C GLU A 43 8.15 0.39 2.74
N SER A 44 7.96 -0.78 2.14
CA SER A 44 7.87 -2.05 2.89
C SER A 44 9.16 -2.35 3.65
N THR A 45 10.33 -2.04 3.08
CA THR A 45 11.62 -2.22 3.76
C THR A 45 11.73 -1.31 4.98
N LYS A 46 11.34 -0.03 4.85
CA LYS A 46 11.30 0.91 5.98
C LYS A 46 10.33 0.46 7.06
N LEU A 47 9.16 -0.06 6.67
CA LEU A 47 8.19 -0.62 7.62
C LEU A 47 8.79 -1.79 8.40
N VAL A 48 9.47 -2.73 7.74
CA VAL A 48 10.15 -3.85 8.40
C VAL A 48 11.21 -3.39 9.40
N GLN A 49 11.96 -2.33 9.08
CA GLN A 49 12.92 -1.72 10.00
C GLN A 49 12.21 -1.17 11.25
N LEU A 50 11.15 -0.37 11.06
CA LEU A 50 10.36 0.18 12.17
C LEU A 50 9.75 -0.92 13.06
N ILE A 51 9.24 -2.00 12.46
CA ILE A 51 8.73 -3.17 13.20
C ILE A 51 9.84 -3.81 14.03
N THR A 52 11.02 -3.98 13.44
CA THR A 52 12.16 -4.60 14.11
C THR A 52 12.62 -3.76 15.30
N GLU A 53 12.67 -2.44 15.13
CA GLU A 53 13.01 -1.49 16.21
C GLU A 53 11.95 -1.50 17.32
N ALA A 54 10.66 -1.45 16.98
CA ALA A 54 9.56 -1.55 17.93
C ALA A 54 9.61 -2.87 18.72
N LYS A 55 9.88 -4.00 18.05
CA LYS A 55 10.05 -5.31 18.70
C LYS A 55 11.24 -5.34 19.65
N LYS A 56 12.36 -4.73 19.26
CA LYS A 56 13.55 -4.64 20.10
C LYS A 56 13.29 -3.83 21.37
N LYS A 57 12.56 -2.70 21.26
CA LYS A 57 12.18 -1.84 22.39
C LYS A 57 11.17 -2.50 23.33
N SER A 58 10.22 -3.25 22.77
CA SER A 58 9.17 -3.94 23.54
C SER A 58 9.64 -5.21 24.27
N GLY A 59 10.85 -5.72 23.96
CA GLY A 59 11.46 -6.84 24.67
C GLY A 59 10.56 -8.08 24.73
N ASN A 60 10.14 -8.45 25.94
CA ASN A 60 9.25 -9.60 26.17
C ASN A 60 7.86 -9.44 25.53
N PHE A 61 7.48 -8.21 25.17
CA PHE A 61 6.19 -7.89 24.53
C PHE A 61 6.29 -7.77 23.01
N SER A 62 7.39 -8.22 22.39
CA SER A 62 7.58 -8.17 20.93
C SER A 62 6.43 -8.82 20.12
N SER A 63 5.78 -9.85 20.66
CA SER A 63 4.60 -10.48 20.04
C SER A 63 3.36 -9.57 20.04
N ILE A 64 3.26 -8.63 20.99
CA ILE A 64 2.17 -7.65 21.07
C ILE A 64 2.29 -6.64 19.92
N VAL A 65 3.51 -6.33 19.49
CA VAL A 65 3.75 -5.50 18.30
C VAL A 65 3.18 -6.18 17.04
N ASP A 66 3.30 -7.50 16.91
CA ASP A 66 2.66 -8.22 15.79
C ASP A 66 1.15 -8.19 15.89
N LEU A 67 0.60 -8.43 17.09
CA LEU A 67 -0.85 -8.45 17.32
C LEU A 67 -1.51 -7.10 17.02
N ILE A 68 -0.89 -5.99 17.45
CA ILE A 68 -1.45 -4.66 17.22
C ILE A 68 -1.42 -4.27 15.74
N LEU A 69 -0.36 -4.65 15.02
CA LEU A 69 -0.24 -4.42 13.58
C LEU A 69 -1.24 -5.25 12.79
N GLU A 70 -1.42 -6.52 13.14
CA GLU A 70 -2.41 -7.38 12.50
C GLU A 70 -3.84 -6.88 12.77
N THR A 71 -4.13 -6.44 14.00
CA THR A 71 -5.43 -5.86 14.36
C THR A 71 -5.71 -4.59 13.56
N LYS A 72 -4.72 -3.71 13.38
CA LYS A 72 -4.84 -2.52 12.52
C LYS A 72 -5.08 -2.88 11.05
N LYS A 73 -4.37 -3.89 10.53
CA LYS A 73 -4.59 -4.40 9.17
C LYS A 73 -6.02 -4.89 8.98
N GLN A 74 -6.58 -5.60 9.95
CA GLN A 74 -7.98 -6.04 9.91
C GLN A 74 -8.97 -4.86 9.89
N ILE A 75 -8.71 -3.78 10.64
CA ILE A 75 -9.54 -2.56 10.59
C ILE A 75 -9.49 -1.88 9.21
N ALA A 76 -8.34 -1.94 8.54
CA ALA A 76 -8.16 -1.39 7.20
C ALA A 76 -8.79 -2.25 6.09
N LEU A 77 -9.07 -3.53 6.37
CA LEU A 77 -9.69 -4.48 5.43
C LEU A 77 -11.20 -4.66 5.68
N ASN A 78 -11.67 -4.53 6.92
CA ASN A 78 -13.06 -4.76 7.30
C ASN A 78 -13.89 -3.47 7.32
N SER A 79 -15.08 -3.52 6.72
CA SER A 79 -16.04 -2.41 6.66
C SER A 79 -17.12 -2.45 7.75
N GLU A 80 -17.28 -3.56 8.47
CA GLU A 80 -18.35 -3.72 9.46
C GLU A 80 -18.08 -2.95 10.77
N THR A 81 -18.99 -2.04 11.12
CA THR A 81 -18.90 -1.17 12.30
C THR A 81 -18.83 -1.94 13.63
N SER A 82 -19.58 -3.03 13.77
CA SER A 82 -19.62 -3.84 15.01
C SER A 82 -18.28 -4.54 15.28
N GLN A 83 -17.61 -5.03 14.23
CA GLN A 83 -16.29 -5.64 14.36
C GLN A 83 -15.21 -4.59 14.59
N ARG A 84 -15.33 -3.42 13.95
CA ARG A 84 -14.40 -2.30 14.13
C ARG A 84 -14.27 -1.86 15.58
N ASN A 85 -15.38 -1.70 16.32
CA ASN A 85 -15.33 -1.29 17.73
C ASN A 85 -14.58 -2.30 18.61
N LYS A 86 -14.78 -3.61 18.36
CA LYS A 86 -14.04 -4.66 19.08
C LYS A 86 -12.54 -4.63 18.78
N LEU A 87 -12.17 -4.37 17.53
CA LEU A 87 -10.76 -4.26 17.12
C LEU A 87 -10.09 -3.01 17.69
N ILE A 88 -10.81 -1.89 17.79
CA ILE A 88 -10.32 -0.67 18.45
C ILE A 88 -10.02 -0.96 19.93
N GLY A 89 -10.94 -1.59 20.66
CA GLY A 89 -10.69 -1.96 22.07
C GLY A 89 -9.50 -2.91 22.25
N LYS A 90 -9.24 -3.82 21.29
CA LYS A 90 -8.02 -4.65 21.31
C LYS A 90 -6.75 -3.81 21.13
N ILE A 91 -6.78 -2.84 20.22
CA ILE A 91 -5.64 -1.93 20.00
C ILE A 91 -5.34 -1.14 21.27
N GLU A 92 -6.35 -0.56 21.91
CA GLU A 92 -6.19 0.20 23.16
C GLU A 92 -5.58 -0.68 24.28
N ALA A 93 -6.02 -1.93 24.39
CA ALA A 93 -5.44 -2.88 25.34
C ALA A 93 -3.96 -3.19 25.04
N TYR A 94 -3.60 -3.41 23.76
CA TYR A 94 -2.21 -3.63 23.36
C TYR A 94 -1.35 -2.38 23.55
N GLN A 95 -1.88 -1.18 23.27
CA GLN A 95 -1.21 0.10 23.54
C GLN A 95 -0.90 0.26 25.01
N SER A 96 -1.86 -0.03 25.89
CA SER A 96 -1.67 0.04 27.34
C SER A 96 -0.53 -0.86 27.82
N ILE A 97 -0.37 -2.06 27.25
CA ILE A 97 0.74 -2.96 27.59
C ILE A 97 2.09 -2.42 27.07
N LEU A 98 2.09 -1.78 25.91
CA LEU A 98 3.30 -1.23 25.28
C LEU A 98 3.67 0.18 25.76
N ALA A 99 2.80 0.88 26.48
CA ALA A 99 2.97 2.28 26.87
C ALA A 99 4.23 2.57 27.69
N SER A 100 4.75 1.56 28.41
CA SER A 100 6.01 1.66 29.16
C SER A 100 7.27 1.40 28.34
N HIS A 101 7.13 1.01 27.06
CA HIS A 101 8.24 0.59 26.20
C HIS A 101 8.33 1.38 24.89
N ILE A 102 7.20 1.79 24.34
CA ILE A 102 7.09 2.50 23.06
C ILE A 102 6.23 3.74 23.30
N VAL A 103 6.73 4.91 22.93
CA VAL A 103 5.97 6.16 23.03
C VAL A 103 4.89 6.21 21.94
N ASP A 104 3.79 6.91 22.22
CA ASP A 104 2.64 6.95 21.33
C ASP A 104 2.99 7.50 19.94
N GLU A 105 3.92 8.46 19.84
CA GLU A 105 4.38 9.00 18.55
C GLU A 105 5.11 7.96 17.69
N GLU A 106 5.90 7.08 18.30
CA GLU A 106 6.61 6.00 17.59
C GLU A 106 5.62 4.98 17.06
N LEU A 107 4.61 4.65 17.88
CA LEU A 107 3.56 3.73 17.50
C LEU A 107 2.66 4.31 16.40
N GLN A 108 2.36 5.60 16.47
CA GLN A 108 1.61 6.30 15.44
C GLN A 108 2.39 6.35 14.12
N THR A 109 3.69 6.63 14.17
CA THR A 109 4.59 6.59 12.99
C THR A 109 4.57 5.21 12.34
N LEU A 110 4.60 4.14 13.15
CA LEU A 110 4.51 2.77 12.68
C LEU A 110 3.16 2.48 11.99
N PHE A 111 2.05 2.95 12.57
CA PHE A 111 0.71 2.77 11.98
C PHE A 111 0.52 3.55 10.68
N ASP A 112 1.03 4.78 10.61
CA ASP A 112 0.94 5.60 9.41
C ASP A 112 1.74 4.96 8.27
N LYS A 113 2.95 4.47 8.57
CA LYS A 113 3.77 3.75 7.59
C LYS A 113 3.10 2.45 7.13
N GLN A 114 2.50 1.69 8.04
CA GLN A 114 1.74 0.49 7.68
C GLN A 114 0.59 0.83 6.72
N THR A 115 -0.14 1.91 7.01
CA THR A 115 -1.26 2.37 6.19
C THR A 115 -0.80 2.82 4.80
N GLU A 116 0.34 3.51 4.72
CA GLU A 116 0.95 3.93 3.46
C GLU A 116 1.32 2.72 2.59
N VAL A 117 2.03 1.74 3.17
CA VAL A 117 2.42 0.51 2.47
C VAL A 117 1.20 -0.25 1.97
N LEU A 118 0.16 -0.44 2.81
CA LEU A 118 -1.07 -1.12 2.40
C LEU A 118 -1.78 -0.41 1.24
N LYS A 119 -1.75 0.92 1.16
CA LYS A 119 -2.33 1.68 0.04
C LYS A 119 -1.53 1.48 -1.23
N LEU A 120 -0.20 1.51 -1.14
CA LEU A 120 0.70 1.30 -2.27
C LEU A 120 0.58 -0.12 -2.82
N GLU A 121 0.52 -1.13 -1.95
CA GLU A 121 0.30 -2.53 -2.32
C GLU A 121 -1.04 -2.71 -3.06
N LYS A 122 -2.14 -2.19 -2.52
CA LYS A 122 -3.45 -2.23 -3.17
C LYS A 122 -3.45 -1.55 -4.54
N HIS A 123 -2.77 -0.41 -4.67
CA HIS A 123 -2.66 0.29 -5.96
C HIS A 123 -1.86 -0.55 -6.98
N LEU A 124 -0.75 -1.15 -6.54
CA LEU A 124 0.07 -2.01 -7.39
C LEU A 124 -0.72 -3.25 -7.84
N GLU A 125 -1.43 -3.92 -6.92
CA GLU A 125 -2.30 -5.06 -7.23
C GLU A 125 -3.36 -4.69 -8.26
N SER A 126 -4.02 -3.54 -8.10
CA SER A 126 -5.01 -3.04 -9.07
C SER A 126 -4.40 -2.84 -10.46
N LEU A 127 -3.19 -2.25 -10.55
CA LEU A 127 -2.50 -2.08 -11.82
C LEU A 127 -2.12 -3.43 -12.45
N GLN A 128 -1.66 -4.40 -11.66
CA GLN A 128 -1.29 -5.73 -12.13
C GLN A 128 -2.50 -6.54 -12.62
N GLN A 129 -3.64 -6.46 -11.93
CA GLN A 129 -4.90 -7.07 -12.39
C GLN A 129 -5.34 -6.50 -13.75
N ASN A 130 -5.12 -5.20 -13.97
CA ASN A 130 -5.36 -4.55 -15.25
C ASN A 130 -4.36 -4.95 -16.35
N ILE A 131 -3.24 -5.62 -16.03
CA ILE A 131 -2.34 -6.21 -17.05
C ILE A 131 -2.88 -7.57 -17.49
N CYS A 132 -3.31 -8.42 -16.54
CA CYS A 132 -3.79 -9.78 -16.83
C CYS A 132 -5.14 -9.82 -17.56
N SER A 133 -5.97 -8.78 -17.47
CA SER A 133 -7.28 -8.71 -18.13
C SER A 133 -7.24 -8.45 -19.65
N TYR A 134 -6.05 -8.23 -20.25
CA TYR A 134 -5.89 -8.01 -21.70
C TYR A 134 -5.13 -9.15 -22.41
N GLN A 135 -5.03 -10.32 -21.79
CA GLN A 135 -4.40 -11.51 -22.36
C GLN A 135 -5.40 -12.60 -22.79
N VAL A 136 -6.71 -12.29 -22.84
CA VAL A 136 -7.79 -13.19 -23.30
C VAL A 136 -8.44 -12.63 -24.56
#